data_AF-A0A357B140-F1
#
_entry.id   AF-A0A357B140-F1
#
_cell.length_a   1.000
_cell.length_b   1.000
_cell.length_c   1.000
_cell.angle_alpha   90.00
_cell.angle_beta   90.00
_cell.angle_gamma   90.00
#
_symmetry.space_group_name_H-M   'P 1'
#
loop_
_entity.id
_entity.type
_entity.pdbx_description
1 polymer ?
#
loop_
_entity_poly.entity_id
_entity_poly.type
_entity_poly.pdbx_seq_one_letter_code
_entity_poly.pdbx_strand_id
1 'polypeptide(L)'
;MAVNEKRYYFARGLVLLLAFCMFLTLASCGKEEEPEWRTIGKSLAMAENMAYISAQCVVDGLVYIGGLGAQHAVHARVALDGTSEIIDLPKDYEYIYAMCEADGNIALLIGDYPAVYYDANGERVETCEEGELYILVLDKNGDMVNETALVEPGAEYDFMLYSDGYFIVLNMQCAVKLGNDGRELTRIEAGDGEHFSSMILYKGEVLISVAEPNL
;
A
#
# COMPACT_ATOMS: atom_id res chain seq x y z
N MET A 1 48.26 60.45 28.32
CA MET A 1 46.81 60.16 28.45
C MET A 1 46.13 59.73 27.15
N ALA A 2 46.48 60.26 25.97
CA ALA A 2 45.80 59.96 24.70
C ALA A 2 45.89 58.50 24.16
N VAL A 3 46.87 57.70 24.60
CA VAL A 3 47.04 56.31 24.12
C VAL A 3 46.02 55.35 24.76
N ASN A 4 45.55 55.66 25.97
CA ASN A 4 44.65 54.79 26.72
C ASN A 4 43.20 54.88 26.23
N GLU A 5 42.77 56.07 25.79
CA GLU A 5 41.45 56.28 25.20
C GLU A 5 41.28 55.53 23.88
N LYS A 6 42.26 55.59 22.96
CA LYS A 6 42.17 54.87 21.67
C LYS A 6 42.03 53.36 21.84
N ARG A 7 42.76 52.76 22.80
CA ARG A 7 42.62 51.33 23.14
C ARG A 7 41.25 51.02 23.75
N TYR A 8 40.72 51.92 24.57
CA TYR A 8 39.40 51.77 25.19
C TYR A 8 38.25 51.83 24.18
N TYR A 9 38.31 52.76 23.21
CA TYR A 9 37.33 52.84 22.12
C TYR A 9 37.44 51.66 21.15
N PHE A 10 38.65 51.17 20.87
CA PHE A 10 38.86 49.99 20.04
C PHE A 10 38.31 48.72 20.71
N ALA A 11 38.59 48.54 22.01
CA ALA A 11 38.07 47.40 22.78
C ALA A 11 36.53 47.43 22.90
N ARG A 12 35.93 48.62 23.13
CA ARG A 12 34.46 48.78 23.12
C ARG A 12 33.85 48.49 21.75
N GLY A 13 34.49 48.95 20.68
CA GLY A 13 34.07 48.68 19.30
C GLY A 13 34.11 47.18 18.99
N LEU A 14 35.16 46.48 19.40
CA LEU A 14 35.31 45.03 19.21
C LEU A 14 34.27 44.23 20.00
N VAL A 15 33.99 44.61 21.25
CA VAL A 15 32.97 43.96 22.09
C VAL A 15 31.57 44.17 21.52
N LEU A 16 31.26 45.37 21.04
CA LEU A 16 29.98 45.67 20.37
C LEU A 16 29.84 44.90 19.05
N LEU A 17 30.92 44.76 18.28
CA LEU A 17 30.93 43.98 17.04
C LEU A 17 30.70 42.50 17.32
N LEU A 18 31.37 41.94 18.33
CA LEU A 18 31.21 40.52 18.72
C LEU A 18 29.81 40.25 19.28
N ALA A 19 29.25 41.17 20.08
CA ALA A 19 27.87 41.09 20.54
C ALA A 19 26.89 41.15 19.36
N PHE A 20 27.10 42.05 18.40
CA PHE A 20 26.30 42.15 17.19
C PHE A 20 26.38 40.89 16.32
N CYS A 21 27.57 40.29 16.18
CA CYS A 21 27.75 39.01 15.49
C CYS A 21 27.04 37.85 16.19
N MET A 22 27.05 37.79 17.53
CA MET A 22 26.26 36.78 18.28
C MET A 22 24.75 36.98 18.10
N PHE A 23 24.28 38.22 18.08
CA PHE A 23 22.86 38.53 17.81
C PHE A 23 22.45 38.14 16.38
N LEU A 24 23.34 38.30 15.39
CA LEU A 24 23.11 37.83 14.01
C LEU A 24 23.01 36.30 13.93
N THR A 25 23.80 35.55 14.72
CA THR A 25 23.70 34.09 14.77
C THR A 25 22.45 33.59 15.50
N LEU A 26 21.94 34.32 16.49
CA LEU A 26 20.69 34.00 17.19
C LEU A 26 19.44 34.40 16.39
N ALA A 27 19.53 35.41 15.52
CA ALA A 27 18.48 35.76 14.56
C ALA A 27 18.46 34.84 13.32
N SER A 28 19.53 34.07 13.10
CA SER A 28 19.56 32.92 12.19
C SER A 28 19.04 31.65 12.90
N CYS A 29 18.03 31.80 13.74
CA CYS A 29 17.15 30.70 14.10
C CYS A 29 16.53 30.27 12.77
N GLY A 30 17.07 29.21 12.17
CA GLY A 30 16.56 28.66 10.92
C GLY A 30 15.06 28.54 11.09
N LYS A 31 14.30 29.12 10.16
CA LYS A 31 12.94 28.66 9.97
C LYS A 31 13.09 27.16 9.82
N GLU A 32 12.55 26.36 10.74
CA GLU A 32 12.19 25.00 10.40
C GLU A 32 11.37 25.16 9.12
N GLU A 33 11.94 24.71 8.00
CA GLU A 33 11.16 24.57 6.79
C GLU A 33 10.04 23.64 7.20
N GLU A 34 8.85 24.20 7.39
CA GLU A 34 7.66 23.37 7.51
C GLU A 34 7.69 22.44 6.31
N PRO A 35 7.50 21.12 6.51
CA PRO A 35 7.58 20.16 5.43
C PRO A 35 6.54 20.55 4.38
N GLU A 36 7.02 21.26 3.36
CA GLU A 36 6.22 21.65 2.22
C GLU A 36 5.78 20.33 1.61
N TRP A 37 4.47 20.12 1.49
CA TRP A 37 3.90 18.92 0.88
C TRP A 37 4.40 18.85 -0.57
N ARG A 38 5.58 18.29 -0.79
CA ARG A 38 6.04 17.89 -2.10
C ARG A 38 5.31 16.61 -2.41
N THR A 39 4.26 16.71 -3.22
CA THR A 39 3.76 15.54 -3.91
C THR A 39 4.89 15.03 -4.80
N ILE A 40 5.69 14.09 -4.31
CA ILE A 40 6.61 13.30 -5.13
C ILE A 40 5.74 12.27 -5.84
N GLY A 41 4.88 12.74 -6.73
CA GLY A 41 4.03 11.89 -7.55
C GLY A 41 4.76 11.60 -8.85
N LYS A 42 5.13 10.35 -9.07
CA LYS A 42 5.58 9.88 -10.39
C LYS A 42 4.44 9.06 -11.00
N SER A 43 3.88 9.54 -12.11
CA SER A 43 2.98 8.73 -12.92
C SER A 43 3.81 7.78 -13.77
N LEU A 44 3.56 6.49 -13.63
CA LEU A 44 4.20 5.43 -14.41
C LEU A 44 3.18 4.84 -15.37
N ALA A 45 3.65 4.43 -16.55
CA ALA A 45 2.80 3.66 -17.45
C ALA A 45 2.44 2.32 -16.77
N MET A 46 1.24 1.82 -17.05
CA MET A 46 0.86 0.47 -16.66
C MET A 46 1.73 -0.56 -17.37
N ALA A 47 1.87 -1.73 -16.76
CA ALA A 47 2.53 -2.85 -17.40
C ALA A 47 1.82 -3.23 -18.72
N GLU A 48 2.57 -3.77 -19.66
CA GLU A 48 2.02 -4.20 -20.94
C GLU A 48 0.84 -5.16 -20.75
N ASN A 49 -0.18 -5.04 -21.60
CA ASN A 49 -1.40 -5.86 -21.58
C ASN A 49 -2.32 -5.70 -20.36
N MET A 50 -2.04 -4.76 -19.45
CA MET A 50 -2.92 -4.45 -18.32
C MET A 50 -3.87 -3.30 -18.68
N ALA A 51 -5.16 -3.48 -18.39
CA ALA A 51 -6.22 -2.47 -18.59
C ALA A 51 -6.62 -1.78 -17.29
N TYR A 52 -6.57 -2.51 -16.16
CA TYR A 52 -6.94 -2.02 -14.85
C TYR A 52 -6.05 -2.63 -13.76
N ILE A 53 -5.70 -1.84 -12.73
CA ILE A 53 -4.99 -2.31 -11.53
C ILE A 53 -6.01 -2.39 -10.40
N SER A 54 -6.21 -3.58 -9.86
CA SER A 54 -7.04 -3.85 -8.68
C SER A 54 -6.21 -4.01 -7.42
N ALA A 55 -4.95 -4.44 -7.53
CA ALA A 55 -4.12 -4.76 -6.38
C ALA A 55 -2.67 -4.31 -6.55
N GLN A 56 -2.04 -3.92 -5.43
CA GLN A 56 -0.62 -3.63 -5.39
C GLN A 56 -0.03 -3.89 -4.01
N CYS A 57 1.24 -4.28 -3.95
CA CYS A 57 2.01 -4.34 -2.71
C CYS A 57 3.47 -3.97 -2.94
N VAL A 58 4.25 -3.84 -1.86
CA VAL A 58 5.69 -3.61 -1.91
C VAL A 58 6.39 -4.75 -1.20
N VAL A 59 7.34 -5.38 -1.88
CA VAL A 59 8.21 -6.44 -1.32
C VAL A 59 9.65 -6.09 -1.68
N ASP A 60 10.56 -6.07 -0.70
CA ASP A 60 11.98 -5.73 -0.90
C ASP A 60 12.24 -4.44 -1.69
N GLY A 61 11.36 -3.45 -1.56
CA GLY A 61 11.48 -2.15 -2.26
C GLY A 61 11.07 -2.17 -3.74
N LEU A 62 10.53 -3.28 -4.24
CA LEU A 62 9.89 -3.38 -5.55
C LEU A 62 8.37 -3.26 -5.41
N VAL A 63 7.75 -2.56 -6.36
CA VAL A 63 6.30 -2.46 -6.44
C VAL A 63 5.77 -3.60 -7.30
N TYR A 64 4.85 -4.37 -6.75
CA TYR A 64 4.13 -5.42 -7.46
C TYR A 64 2.71 -4.94 -7.70
N ILE A 65 2.20 -5.18 -8.91
CA ILE A 65 0.86 -4.80 -9.33
C ILE A 65 0.14 -6.01 -9.92
N GLY A 66 -1.18 -6.05 -9.73
CA GLY A 66 -2.06 -7.08 -10.24
C GLY A 66 -3.37 -6.46 -10.69
N GLY A 67 -3.97 -7.04 -11.72
CA GLY A 67 -5.28 -6.62 -12.17
C GLY A 67 -5.71 -7.27 -13.47
N LEU A 68 -6.58 -6.57 -14.19
CA LEU A 68 -7.27 -7.13 -15.35
C LEU A 68 -6.49 -6.82 -16.63
N GLY A 69 -6.19 -7.87 -17.40
CA GLY A 69 -5.75 -7.76 -18.79
C GLY A 69 -6.90 -7.90 -19.78
N ALA A 70 -6.57 -8.01 -21.07
CA ALA A 70 -7.59 -8.15 -22.11
C ALA A 70 -8.37 -9.48 -22.07
N GLN A 71 -7.80 -10.53 -21.47
CA GLN A 71 -8.39 -11.88 -21.43
C GLN A 71 -8.36 -12.48 -20.02
N HIS A 72 -7.24 -12.32 -19.31
CA HIS A 72 -6.98 -12.95 -18.02
C HIS A 72 -6.35 -11.94 -17.05
N ALA A 73 -6.25 -12.34 -15.78
CA ALA A 73 -5.49 -11.61 -14.78
C ALA A 73 -4.03 -11.43 -15.22
N VAL A 74 -3.47 -10.25 -14.94
CA VAL A 74 -2.09 -9.90 -15.25
C VAL A 74 -1.39 -9.49 -13.96
N HIS A 75 -0.20 -10.03 -13.74
CA HIS A 75 0.68 -9.68 -12.64
C HIS A 75 2.01 -9.14 -13.18
N ALA A 76 2.54 -8.10 -12.54
CA ALA A 76 3.80 -7.50 -12.95
C ALA A 76 4.54 -6.90 -11.77
N ARG A 77 5.85 -6.74 -11.91
CA ARG A 77 6.64 -5.83 -11.08
C ARG A 77 6.95 -4.55 -11.83
N VAL A 78 6.94 -3.43 -11.12
CA VAL A 78 7.22 -2.10 -11.65
C VAL A 78 8.34 -1.46 -10.85
N ALA A 79 9.40 -1.05 -11.55
CA ALA A 79 10.48 -0.28 -10.97
C ALA A 79 10.11 1.21 -10.92
N LEU A 80 10.71 1.94 -9.97
CA LEU A 80 10.47 3.38 -9.82
C LEU A 80 10.88 4.21 -11.04
N ASP A 81 11.69 3.68 -11.96
CA ASP A 81 12.01 4.34 -13.22
C ASP A 81 10.89 4.25 -14.27
N GLY A 82 9.91 3.36 -14.06
CA GLY A 82 8.77 3.10 -14.95
C GLY A 82 8.93 1.87 -15.83
N THR A 83 10.06 1.16 -15.73
CA THR A 83 10.20 -0.15 -16.34
C THR A 83 9.31 -1.15 -15.62
N SER A 84 8.71 -2.06 -16.39
CA SER A 84 7.86 -3.12 -15.84
C SER A 84 8.22 -4.45 -16.49
N GLU A 85 7.93 -5.52 -15.75
CA GLU A 85 8.15 -6.89 -16.18
C GLU A 85 6.95 -7.72 -15.76
N ILE A 86 6.37 -8.43 -16.73
CA ILE A 86 5.28 -9.37 -16.49
C ILE A 86 5.82 -10.57 -15.73
N ILE A 87 5.07 -10.99 -14.72
CA ILE A 87 5.34 -12.20 -13.94
C ILE A 87 4.27 -13.21 -14.36
N ASP A 88 4.73 -14.33 -14.92
CA ASP A 88 3.84 -15.38 -15.38
C ASP A 88 3.08 -16.00 -14.21
N LEU A 89 1.76 -16.09 -14.35
CA LEU A 89 0.92 -16.85 -13.41
C LEU A 89 0.98 -18.34 -13.77
N PRO A 90 0.87 -19.24 -12.78
CA PRO A 90 1.01 -20.69 -13.01
C PRO A 90 -0.11 -21.29 -13.88
N LYS A 91 -1.23 -20.60 -14.00
CA LYS A 91 -2.37 -20.91 -14.88
C LYS A 91 -3.12 -19.61 -15.20
N ASP A 92 -4.04 -19.69 -16.15
CA ASP A 92 -4.92 -18.57 -16.50
C ASP A 92 -5.96 -18.39 -15.38
N TYR A 93 -5.82 -17.30 -14.62
CA TYR A 93 -6.83 -16.83 -13.67
C TYR A 93 -7.61 -15.66 -14.28
N GLU A 94 -8.82 -15.42 -13.81
CA GLU A 94 -9.66 -14.37 -14.37
C GLU A 94 -9.44 -13.02 -13.68
N TYR A 95 -9.26 -13.01 -12.36
CA TYR A 95 -9.23 -11.78 -11.57
C TYR A 95 -8.28 -11.84 -10.37
N ILE A 96 -7.56 -10.73 -10.12
CA ILE A 96 -6.79 -10.51 -8.88
C ILE A 96 -7.57 -9.52 -8.01
N TYR A 97 -7.94 -9.95 -6.81
CA TYR A 97 -8.75 -9.18 -5.86
C TYR A 97 -7.87 -8.25 -5.03
N ALA A 98 -6.85 -8.83 -4.39
CA ALA A 98 -6.01 -8.13 -3.45
C ALA A 98 -4.61 -8.74 -3.43
N MET A 99 -3.64 -7.99 -2.89
CA MET A 99 -2.25 -8.39 -2.83
C MET A 99 -1.62 -7.91 -1.53
N CYS A 100 -0.75 -8.73 -0.93
CA CYS A 100 0.06 -8.33 0.20
C CYS A 100 1.44 -8.99 0.19
N GLU A 101 2.34 -8.46 1.00
CA GLU A 101 3.62 -9.12 1.32
C GLU A 101 3.37 -10.24 2.35
N ALA A 102 4.00 -11.40 2.17
CA ALA A 102 3.92 -12.52 3.09
C ALA A 102 5.27 -13.25 3.23
N ASP A 103 5.95 -13.03 4.36
CA ASP A 103 7.26 -13.63 4.68
C ASP A 103 8.32 -13.46 3.57
N GLY A 104 8.39 -12.26 2.98
CA GLY A 104 9.28 -11.91 1.87
C GLY A 104 8.78 -12.35 0.49
N ASN A 105 7.57 -12.91 0.41
CA ASN A 105 6.93 -13.34 -0.83
C ASN A 105 5.74 -12.44 -1.19
N ILE A 106 5.21 -12.65 -2.39
CA ILE A 106 4.02 -11.95 -2.88
C ILE A 106 2.83 -12.90 -2.73
N ALA A 107 1.84 -12.48 -1.94
CA ALA A 107 0.57 -13.20 -1.83
C ALA A 107 -0.51 -12.48 -2.62
N LEU A 108 -1.24 -13.24 -3.43
CA LEU A 108 -2.33 -12.81 -4.29
C LEU A 108 -3.62 -13.50 -3.82
N LEU A 109 -4.68 -12.72 -3.60
CA LEU A 109 -6.04 -13.25 -3.61
C LEU A 109 -6.52 -13.21 -5.06
N ILE A 110 -6.70 -14.38 -5.66
CA ILE A 110 -6.85 -14.54 -7.12
C ILE A 110 -7.85 -15.65 -7.45
N GLY A 111 -8.55 -15.54 -8.57
CA GLY A 111 -9.53 -16.56 -8.95
C GLY A 111 -10.42 -16.13 -10.11
N ASP A 112 -11.67 -16.56 -10.04
CA ASP A 112 -12.73 -16.19 -10.97
C ASP A 112 -13.16 -14.73 -10.77
N TYR A 113 -13.92 -14.17 -11.72
CA TYR A 113 -14.50 -12.83 -11.58
C TYR A 113 -15.41 -12.69 -10.35
N PRO A 114 -15.42 -11.54 -9.67
CA PRO A 114 -16.38 -11.28 -8.61
C PRO A 114 -17.79 -11.18 -9.18
N ALA A 115 -18.78 -11.23 -8.28
CA ALA A 115 -20.19 -11.05 -8.63
C ALA A 115 -20.45 -9.72 -9.38
N VAL A 116 -19.65 -8.69 -9.08
CA VAL A 116 -19.70 -7.38 -9.74
C VAL A 116 -18.27 -6.91 -10.00
N TYR A 117 -17.94 -6.54 -11.25
CA TYR A 117 -16.66 -5.91 -11.58
C TYR A 117 -16.79 -4.90 -12.71
N TYR A 118 -15.69 -4.20 -13.00
CA TYR A 118 -15.54 -3.38 -14.20
C TYR A 118 -14.59 -4.08 -15.19
N ASP A 119 -15.04 -4.25 -16.42
CA ASP A 119 -14.22 -4.86 -17.48
C ASP A 119 -13.11 -3.92 -17.98
N ALA A 120 -12.32 -4.39 -18.95
CA ALA A 120 -11.23 -3.61 -19.55
C ALA A 120 -11.70 -2.31 -20.25
N ASN A 121 -12.99 -2.17 -20.55
CA ASN A 121 -13.58 -0.96 -21.12
C ASN A 121 -14.18 -0.03 -20.04
N GLY A 122 -14.13 -0.44 -18.77
CA GLY A 122 -14.77 0.26 -17.66
C GLY A 122 -16.28 0.07 -17.62
N GLU A 123 -16.82 -0.95 -18.27
CA GLU A 123 -18.23 -1.32 -18.20
C GLU A 123 -18.46 -2.21 -16.98
N ARG A 124 -19.53 -1.91 -16.21
CA ARG A 124 -19.91 -2.72 -15.06
C ARG A 124 -20.55 -4.03 -15.54
N VAL A 125 -19.98 -5.14 -15.10
CA VAL A 125 -20.44 -6.51 -15.39
C VAL A 125 -20.97 -7.12 -14.09
N GLU A 126 -22.07 -7.87 -14.18
CA GLU A 126 -22.60 -8.68 -13.09
C GLU A 126 -22.57 -10.16 -13.50
N THR A 127 -22.08 -11.01 -12.60
CA THR A 127 -22.09 -12.46 -12.75
C THR A 127 -23.06 -13.07 -11.73
N CYS A 128 -23.59 -14.27 -12.02
CA CYS A 128 -24.59 -14.92 -11.18
C CYS A 128 -24.01 -16.00 -10.26
N GLU A 129 -22.71 -16.25 -10.31
CA GLU A 129 -22.05 -17.37 -9.64
C GLU A 129 -20.91 -16.87 -8.76
N GLU A 130 -20.84 -17.38 -7.52
CA GLU A 130 -19.66 -17.25 -6.67
C GLU A 130 -18.59 -18.20 -7.22
N GLY A 131 -17.54 -17.62 -7.81
CA GLY A 131 -16.46 -18.39 -8.40
C GLY A 131 -15.43 -18.87 -7.37
N GLU A 132 -14.47 -19.65 -7.84
CA GLU A 132 -13.38 -20.18 -7.02
C GLU A 132 -12.32 -19.10 -6.74
N LEU A 133 -11.92 -18.98 -5.47
CA LEU A 133 -10.83 -18.09 -5.06
C LEU A 133 -9.69 -18.88 -4.43
N TYR A 134 -8.49 -18.32 -4.58
CA TYR A 134 -7.24 -18.91 -4.16
C TYR A 134 -6.37 -17.85 -3.50
N ILE A 135 -5.60 -18.28 -2.50
CA ILE A 135 -4.38 -17.58 -2.08
C ILE A 135 -3.22 -18.21 -2.85
N LEU A 136 -2.64 -17.44 -3.75
CA LEU A 136 -1.44 -17.81 -4.49
C LEU A 136 -0.25 -17.06 -3.90
N VAL A 137 0.78 -17.79 -3.46
CA VAL A 137 2.02 -17.23 -2.95
C VAL A 137 3.13 -17.47 -3.97
N LEU A 138 3.73 -16.39 -4.44
CA LEU A 138 4.84 -16.38 -5.38
C LEU A 138 6.10 -15.86 -4.70
N ASP A 139 7.24 -16.46 -5.01
CA ASP A 139 8.52 -15.88 -4.63
C ASP A 139 8.83 -14.63 -5.48
N LYS A 140 9.91 -13.92 -5.16
CA LYS A 140 10.32 -12.71 -5.87
C LYS A 140 10.68 -12.89 -7.35
N ASN A 141 10.93 -14.13 -7.79
CA ASN A 141 11.21 -14.48 -9.17
C ASN A 141 9.92 -14.81 -9.94
N GLY A 142 8.79 -14.93 -9.24
CA GLY A 142 7.52 -15.35 -9.81
C GLY A 142 7.25 -16.85 -9.67
N ASP A 143 8.12 -17.60 -8.99
CA ASP A 143 7.94 -19.03 -8.84
C ASP A 143 6.88 -19.31 -7.76
N MET A 144 5.95 -20.23 -8.05
CA MET A 144 4.89 -20.59 -7.11
C MET A 144 5.45 -21.32 -5.88
N VAL A 145 5.22 -20.73 -4.71
CA VAL A 145 5.56 -21.31 -3.40
C VAL A 145 4.41 -22.12 -2.85
N ASN A 146 3.18 -21.60 -2.95
CA ASN A 146 1.98 -22.26 -2.45
C ASN A 146 0.73 -21.77 -3.21
N GLU A 147 -0.28 -22.62 -3.28
CA GLU A 147 -1.62 -22.29 -3.75
C GLU A 147 -2.62 -22.90 -2.76
N THR A 148 -3.59 -22.12 -2.30
CA THR A 148 -4.59 -22.59 -1.33
C THR A 148 -5.97 -22.10 -1.76
N ALA A 149 -6.83 -23.04 -2.17
CA ALA A 149 -8.22 -22.74 -2.50
C ALA A 149 -8.99 -22.32 -1.24
N LEU A 150 -9.78 -21.27 -1.33
CA LEU A 150 -10.72 -20.87 -0.28
C LEU A 150 -11.91 -21.83 -0.27
N VAL A 151 -12.32 -22.23 0.94
CA VAL A 151 -13.51 -23.07 1.12
C VAL A 151 -14.78 -22.21 1.08
N GLU A 152 -14.69 -20.98 1.60
CA GLU A 152 -15.74 -19.96 1.57
C GLU A 152 -15.21 -18.71 0.84
N PRO A 153 -15.28 -18.67 -0.51
CA PRO A 153 -14.65 -17.60 -1.30
C PRO A 153 -15.23 -16.21 -1.02
N GLY A 154 -16.49 -16.11 -0.57
CA GLY A 154 -17.17 -14.81 -0.43
C GLY A 154 -17.42 -14.13 -1.77
N ALA A 155 -18.16 -13.01 -1.77
CA ALA A 155 -18.62 -12.38 -3.00
C ALA A 155 -17.59 -11.44 -3.66
N GLU A 156 -16.80 -10.74 -2.84
CA GLU A 156 -15.81 -9.73 -3.26
C GLU A 156 -14.94 -9.35 -2.06
N TYR A 157 -13.62 -9.30 -2.21
CA TYR A 157 -12.69 -8.80 -1.18
C TYR A 157 -11.78 -7.71 -1.78
N ASP A 158 -11.61 -6.62 -1.03
CA ASP A 158 -10.92 -5.41 -1.48
C ASP A 158 -9.50 -5.29 -0.90
N PHE A 159 -9.26 -5.90 0.26
CA PHE A 159 -7.96 -5.83 0.93
C PHE A 159 -7.51 -7.20 1.43
N MET A 160 -6.20 -7.35 1.51
CA MET A 160 -5.53 -8.52 2.08
C MET A 160 -4.35 -8.07 2.94
N LEU A 161 -4.14 -8.75 4.06
CA LEU A 161 -2.98 -8.61 4.93
C LEU A 161 -2.48 -9.99 5.33
N TYR A 162 -1.19 -10.06 5.65
CA TYR A 162 -0.57 -11.24 6.25
C TYR A 162 0.02 -10.88 7.62
N SER A 163 -0.28 -11.69 8.64
CA SER A 163 0.29 -11.54 9.97
C SER A 163 0.32 -12.86 10.71
N ASP A 164 1.45 -13.15 11.38
CA ASP A 164 1.64 -14.31 12.25
C ASP A 164 1.23 -15.65 11.61
N GLY A 165 1.51 -15.83 10.32
CA GLY A 165 1.19 -17.07 9.60
C GLY A 165 -0.23 -17.14 9.04
N TYR A 166 -1.01 -16.07 9.13
CA TYR A 166 -2.40 -16.04 8.70
C TYR A 166 -2.66 -14.91 7.71
N PHE A 167 -3.56 -15.18 6.77
CA PHE A 167 -4.13 -14.16 5.92
C PHE A 167 -5.41 -13.59 6.53
N ILE A 168 -5.58 -12.28 6.38
CA ILE A 168 -6.81 -11.57 6.70
C ILE A 168 -7.27 -10.93 5.41
N VAL A 169 -8.54 -11.12 5.06
CA VAL A 169 -9.18 -10.47 3.90
C VAL A 169 -10.32 -9.60 4.39
N LEU A 170 -10.58 -8.50 3.68
CA LEU A 170 -11.58 -7.51 4.06
C LEU A 170 -12.40 -7.10 2.85
N ASN A 171 -13.70 -6.98 3.05
CA ASN A 171 -14.60 -6.23 2.18
C ASN A 171 -15.45 -5.29 3.02
N MET A 172 -16.36 -4.56 2.38
CA MET A 172 -17.23 -3.60 3.06
C MET A 172 -18.08 -4.19 4.20
N GLN A 173 -18.38 -5.49 4.17
CA GLN A 173 -19.31 -6.13 5.09
C GLN A 173 -18.60 -6.96 6.16
N CYS A 174 -17.40 -7.47 5.88
CA CYS A 174 -16.74 -8.41 6.77
C CYS A 174 -15.21 -8.38 6.68
N ALA A 175 -14.58 -8.79 7.77
CA ALA A 175 -13.18 -9.13 7.85
C ALA A 175 -13.04 -10.60 8.24
N VAL A 176 -12.26 -11.36 7.48
CA VAL A 176 -12.13 -12.81 7.67
C VAL A 176 -10.67 -13.17 7.86
N LYS A 177 -10.38 -13.87 8.95
CA LYS A 177 -9.09 -14.52 9.17
C LYS A 177 -9.15 -15.92 8.60
N LEU A 178 -8.22 -16.23 7.70
CA LEU A 178 -8.15 -17.48 6.96
C LEU A 178 -7.12 -18.42 7.56
N GLY A 179 -7.43 -19.71 7.58
CA GLY A 179 -6.50 -20.79 7.90
C GLY A 179 -5.66 -21.20 6.70
N ASN A 180 -4.58 -21.93 6.96
CA ASN A 180 -3.67 -22.42 5.91
C ASN A 180 -4.31 -23.46 4.98
N ASP A 181 -5.51 -23.93 5.30
CA ASP A 181 -6.33 -24.83 4.49
C ASP A 181 -7.46 -24.11 3.75
N GLY A 182 -7.45 -22.77 3.75
CA GLY A 182 -8.43 -21.94 3.06
C GLY A 182 -9.78 -21.82 3.76
N ARG A 183 -9.93 -22.36 4.98
CA ARG A 183 -11.14 -22.21 5.78
C ARG A 183 -11.14 -20.91 6.56
N GLU A 184 -12.32 -20.36 6.81
CA GLU A 184 -12.47 -19.27 7.78
C GLU A 184 -12.19 -19.74 9.21
N LEU A 185 -11.28 -19.07 9.91
CA LEU A 185 -11.03 -19.27 11.34
C LEU A 185 -11.85 -18.32 12.20
N THR A 186 -12.05 -17.09 11.72
CA THR A 186 -12.78 -16.04 12.42
C THR A 186 -13.32 -15.06 11.41
N ARG A 187 -14.53 -14.56 11.67
CA ARG A 187 -15.25 -13.59 10.85
C ARG A 187 -15.78 -12.49 11.76
N ILE A 188 -15.56 -11.25 11.35
CA ILE A 188 -16.11 -10.05 11.98
C ILE A 188 -17.02 -9.41 10.93
N GLU A 189 -18.27 -9.20 11.28
CA GLU A 189 -19.24 -8.49 10.45
C GLU A 189 -19.26 -7.00 10.84
N ALA A 190 -19.46 -6.14 9.85
CA ALA A 190 -19.81 -4.75 10.09
C ALA A 190 -21.17 -4.66 10.82
N GLY A 191 -21.33 -3.68 11.70
CA GLY A 191 -22.60 -3.40 12.36
C GLY A 191 -23.69 -2.90 11.40
N ASP A 192 -24.91 -2.75 11.91
CA ASP A 192 -26.03 -2.25 11.11
C ASP A 192 -25.76 -0.82 10.61
N GLY A 193 -25.79 -0.64 9.29
CA GLY A 193 -25.44 0.60 8.60
C GLY A 193 -23.94 0.86 8.46
N GLU A 194 -23.07 0.16 9.19
CA GLU A 194 -21.62 0.32 9.08
C GLU A 194 -21.06 -0.31 7.79
N HIS A 195 -19.94 0.20 7.32
CA HIS A 195 -19.11 -0.50 6.35
C HIS A 195 -17.63 -0.39 6.72
N PHE A 196 -16.89 -1.48 6.51
CA PHE A 196 -15.44 -1.43 6.58
C PHE A 196 -14.88 -0.73 5.34
N SER A 197 -13.82 0.07 5.54
CA SER A 197 -13.28 0.94 4.48
C SER A 197 -11.80 0.69 4.19
N SER A 198 -11.05 0.18 5.16
CA SER A 198 -9.63 -0.14 5.02
C SER A 198 -9.17 -0.97 6.20
N MET A 199 -8.06 -1.68 6.03
CA MET A 199 -7.33 -2.28 7.13
C MET A 199 -5.82 -2.06 7.00
N ILE A 200 -5.14 -2.03 8.16
CA ILE A 200 -3.68 -1.98 8.24
C ILE A 200 -3.17 -2.91 9.33
N LEU A 201 -1.95 -3.40 9.17
CA LEU A 201 -1.21 -4.06 10.24
C LEU A 201 -0.37 -3.02 10.98
N TYR A 202 -0.59 -2.88 12.29
CA TYR A 202 0.19 -1.99 13.16
C TYR A 202 0.60 -2.72 14.42
N LYS A 203 1.92 -2.93 14.61
CA LYS A 203 2.50 -3.59 15.79
C LYS A 203 1.89 -4.97 16.10
N GLY A 204 1.59 -5.76 15.07
CA GLY A 204 0.99 -7.09 15.21
C GLY A 204 -0.52 -7.08 15.41
N GLU A 205 -1.17 -5.91 15.40
CA GLU A 205 -2.63 -5.78 15.47
C GLU A 205 -3.19 -5.35 14.12
N VAL A 206 -4.29 -5.98 13.71
CA VAL A 206 -5.06 -5.56 12.54
C VAL A 206 -6.02 -4.46 12.97
N LEU A 207 -5.84 -3.27 12.43
CA LEU A 207 -6.74 -2.13 12.64
C LEU A 207 -7.65 -2.02 11.42
N ILE A 208 -8.97 -2.03 11.64
CA ILE A 208 -9.99 -1.88 10.60
C ILE A 208 -10.68 -0.54 10.79
N SER A 209 -10.74 0.25 9.73
CA SER A 209 -11.46 1.52 9.73
C SER A 209 -12.92 1.26 9.39
N VAL A 210 -13.81 1.64 10.31
CA VAL A 210 -15.27 1.54 10.14
C VAL A 210 -15.81 2.91 9.78
N ALA A 211 -16.64 2.96 8.74
CA ALA A 211 -17.37 4.14 8.35
C ALA A 211 -18.85 3.96 8.68
N GLU A 212 -19.40 4.89 9.45
CA GLU A 212 -20.82 5.01 9.74
C GLU A 212 -21.47 5.92 8.69
N PRO A 213 -22.70 5.66 8.21
CA PRO A 213 -23.41 6.60 7.37
C PRO A 213 -23.65 7.85 8.21
N ASN A 214 -23.17 9.01 7.75
CA ASN A 214 -23.57 10.27 8.35
C ASN A 214 -25.11 10.37 8.25
N LEU A 215 -25.79 10.32 9.40
CA LEU A 215 -27.22 10.63 9.54
C LEU A 215 -27.54 12.06 9.08
#